data_AF-C5CGY9-F1
#
_entry.id   AF-C5CGY9-F1
#
_cell.length_a   1.000
_cell.length_b   1.000
_cell.length_c   1.000
_cell.angle_alpha   90.00
_cell.angle_beta   90.00
_cell.angle_gamma   90.00
#
_symmetry.space_group_name_H-M   'P 1'
#
loop_
_entity.id
_entity.type
_entity.pdbx_description
1 polymer ?
#
loop_
_entity_poly.entity_id
_entity_poly.type
_entity_poly.pdbx_seq_one_letter_code
_entity_poly.pdbx_strand_id
1 'polypeptide(L)'
;MIYYACTYVPVEILIASGLPFQKLEVRESGEDPLIHRNLCGYCKSVYEGVKNLKKDDVYIAVDSCDGMRRTADVLMKNSQAKVFTLRLPWRNDDSAVEFYAGELKRLTEFLSELRGKPITTDELIKGMERFIKLRKHLWKVHREGYSAEELSAALKAAGSGKIYTPESERDSNFLPRIAYFGGIAESVQIGELIRKAGGKMVLNESCGGIRGFTGDYSTRENPLNAISKRLLQSRIPCGRFEVAARKDYEELLMEFEIDGVIFGSPKFCDFYGFVYRNVKISKPSIFVEVDYPLYSGGQLLTRLGAFIETLKKEKMTHVRRGEGKLFVGVDSGSTTTNIVVVDQMGNIIGWRSEKTGRDISKKATELLEDLMRELEFNMNDISYCIATGYGRNIIDFANDAVTEITCHAKGAHRFFPQARSVIDMGGQDSKVIRLDASGKVVDFVMNDKCAAGTGRFLEVMSNVLQLDLGKMSEAAFNSKKIVPISSMCTVFAESEVISLLGKGESVEDISAGLFESIGKRIKAMYRRLKCEPPTVFTGGVARNKGMVRTLEEMLGTSLLIPDVPDIVGAYGAALIAMERMEESERF
;
A
#
# COMPACT_ATOMS: atom_id res chain seq x y z
N MET A 1 -13.69 -7.21 32.04
CA MET A 1 -12.78 -6.55 31.05
C MET A 1 -13.15 -5.08 30.96
N ILE A 2 -12.21 -4.16 30.65
CA ILE A 2 -12.54 -2.74 30.42
C ILE A 2 -12.67 -2.45 28.92
N TYR A 3 -13.75 -1.80 28.53
CA TYR A 3 -14.02 -1.40 27.16
C TYR A 3 -14.12 0.12 27.05
N TYR A 4 -13.66 0.67 25.94
CA TYR A 4 -13.82 2.09 25.64
C TYR A 4 -13.90 2.32 24.13
N ALA A 5 -14.52 3.43 23.72
CA ALA A 5 -14.68 3.76 22.31
C ALA A 5 -13.98 5.08 21.93
N CYS A 6 -14.05 6.09 22.81
CA CYS A 6 -13.54 7.41 22.53
C CYS A 6 -12.03 7.51 22.79
N THR A 7 -11.29 8.16 21.91
CA THR A 7 -9.83 8.35 22.04
C THR A 7 -9.44 9.35 23.14
N TYR A 8 -10.41 9.97 23.81
CA TYR A 8 -10.17 10.76 25.02
C TYR A 8 -10.03 9.89 26.27
N VAL A 9 -10.37 8.60 26.22
CA VAL A 9 -10.02 7.71 27.32
C VAL A 9 -8.49 7.56 27.37
N PRO A 10 -7.83 7.86 28.50
CA PRO A 10 -6.38 7.84 28.62
C PRO A 10 -5.84 6.41 28.71
N VAL A 11 -5.24 5.93 27.63
CA VAL A 11 -4.59 4.61 27.57
C VAL A 11 -3.47 4.50 28.62
N GLU A 12 -2.82 5.62 28.96
CA GLU A 12 -1.82 5.74 30.01
C GLU A 12 -2.34 5.23 31.37
N ILE A 13 -3.53 5.68 31.78
CA ILE A 13 -4.16 5.29 33.04
C ILE A 13 -4.66 3.85 32.97
N LEU A 14 -5.18 3.41 31.82
CA LEU A 14 -5.58 2.01 31.63
C LEU A 14 -4.37 1.06 31.78
N ILE A 15 -3.23 1.41 31.19
CA ILE A 15 -1.97 0.67 31.35
C ILE A 15 -1.53 0.67 32.82
N ALA A 16 -1.55 1.84 33.47
CA ALA A 16 -1.15 1.98 34.88
C ALA A 16 -2.02 1.14 35.83
N SER A 17 -3.30 0.96 35.50
CA SER A 17 -4.21 0.14 36.30
C SER A 17 -3.81 -1.35 36.33
N GLY A 18 -3.13 -1.83 35.27
CA GLY A 18 -2.84 -3.25 35.09
C GLY A 18 -4.07 -4.14 34.85
N LEU A 19 -5.27 -3.55 34.72
CA LEU A 19 -6.49 -4.27 34.37
C LEU A 19 -6.55 -4.52 32.85
N PRO A 20 -7.13 -5.64 32.40
CA PRO A 20 -7.26 -5.91 30.98
C PRO A 20 -8.26 -4.93 30.35
N PHE A 21 -7.87 -4.32 29.24
CA PHE A 21 -8.70 -3.37 28.51
C PHE A 21 -8.60 -3.56 26.99
N GLN A 22 -9.65 -3.14 26.28
CA GLN A 22 -9.73 -3.20 24.83
C GLN A 22 -10.55 -2.02 24.29
N LYS A 23 -10.08 -1.40 23.21
CA LYS A 23 -10.87 -0.45 22.44
C LYS A 23 -11.95 -1.19 21.64
N LEU A 24 -13.19 -0.71 21.68
CA LEU A 24 -14.28 -1.26 20.89
C LEU A 24 -14.02 -1.03 19.40
N GLU A 25 -14.17 -2.10 18.63
CA GLU A 25 -14.14 -2.04 17.18
C GLU A 25 -15.48 -1.58 16.64
N VAL A 26 -15.43 -0.95 15.47
CA VAL A 26 -16.63 -0.67 14.70
C VAL A 26 -17.29 -2.00 14.31
N ARG A 27 -18.60 -2.09 14.51
CA ARG A 27 -19.44 -3.26 14.22
C ARG A 27 -20.63 -2.84 13.38
N GLU A 28 -21.22 -3.80 12.69
CA GLU A 28 -22.51 -3.60 12.05
C GLU A 28 -23.55 -3.20 13.09
N SER A 29 -24.35 -2.19 12.75
CA SER A 29 -25.44 -1.76 13.61
C SER A 29 -26.76 -2.39 13.15
N GLY A 30 -27.41 -3.11 14.06
CA GLY A 30 -28.77 -3.62 13.86
C GLY A 30 -29.82 -2.54 14.12
N GLU A 31 -31.09 -2.83 13.81
CA GLU A 31 -32.21 -2.01 14.27
C GLU A 31 -32.52 -2.34 15.73
N ASP A 32 -32.49 -1.32 16.60
CA ASP A 32 -32.84 -1.44 18.02
C ASP A 32 -33.82 -0.32 18.40
N PRO A 33 -34.96 -0.62 19.04
CA PRO A 33 -35.98 0.40 19.36
C PRO A 33 -35.48 1.47 20.35
N LEU A 34 -34.40 1.21 21.10
CA LEU A 34 -33.84 2.17 22.05
C LEU A 34 -32.91 3.20 21.41
N ILE A 35 -32.56 3.01 20.13
CA ILE A 35 -31.64 3.86 19.40
C ILE A 35 -32.32 4.44 18.16
N HIS A 36 -32.31 5.76 18.06
CA HIS A 36 -32.94 6.45 16.95
C HIS A 36 -32.22 6.17 15.62
N ARG A 37 -32.97 5.96 14.54
CA ARG A 37 -32.43 5.63 13.20
C ARG A 37 -31.44 6.67 12.66
N ASN A 38 -31.72 7.95 12.92
CA ASN A 38 -30.85 9.08 12.53
C ASN A 38 -29.74 9.39 13.55
N LEU A 39 -29.43 8.48 14.47
CA LEU A 39 -28.24 8.60 15.30
C LEU A 39 -26.99 8.30 14.46
N CYS A 40 -25.89 9.00 14.76
CA CYS A 40 -24.57 8.76 14.17
C CYS A 40 -24.24 7.27 14.16
N GLY A 41 -23.86 6.75 12.99
CA GLY A 41 -23.59 5.32 12.81
C GLY A 41 -22.53 4.76 13.76
N TYR A 42 -21.56 5.58 14.16
CA TYR A 42 -20.59 5.17 15.18
C TYR A 42 -21.21 4.99 16.57
N CYS A 43 -22.12 5.87 16.97
CA CYS A 43 -22.82 5.73 18.26
C CYS A 43 -23.68 4.47 18.29
N LYS A 44 -24.33 4.14 17.16
CA LYS A 44 -25.07 2.88 16.99
C LYS A 44 -24.15 1.66 17.12
N SER A 45 -22.99 1.69 16.46
CA SER A 45 -21.98 0.63 16.59
C SER A 45 -21.46 0.47 18.03
N VAL A 46 -21.23 1.57 18.75
CA VAL A 46 -20.81 1.54 20.17
C VAL A 46 -21.91 0.93 21.03
N TYR A 47 -23.16 1.31 20.82
CA TYR A 47 -24.30 0.72 21.53
C TYR A 47 -24.34 -0.80 21.34
N GLU A 48 -24.25 -1.28 20.10
CA GLU A 48 -24.22 -2.72 19.80
C GLU A 48 -23.02 -3.44 20.45
N GLY A 49 -21.87 -2.78 20.51
CA GLY A 49 -20.67 -3.31 21.17
C GLY A 49 -20.80 -3.43 22.69
N VAL A 50 -21.68 -2.65 23.33
CA VAL A 50 -21.77 -2.55 24.79
C VAL A 50 -23.04 -3.19 25.37
N LYS A 51 -24.17 -3.22 24.63
CA LYS A 51 -25.47 -3.61 25.17
C LYS A 51 -25.48 -5.02 25.78
N ASN A 52 -24.70 -5.93 25.21
CA ASN A 52 -24.61 -7.34 25.63
C ASN A 52 -23.33 -7.67 26.41
N LEU A 53 -22.56 -6.67 26.87
CA LEU A 53 -21.42 -6.92 27.75
C LEU A 53 -21.87 -7.49 29.09
N LYS A 54 -20.98 -8.28 29.72
CA LYS A 54 -21.30 -9.04 30.93
C LYS A 54 -21.29 -8.12 32.15
N LYS A 55 -21.88 -8.59 33.25
CA LYS A 55 -21.95 -7.87 34.54
C LYS A 55 -20.59 -7.43 35.08
N ASP A 56 -19.55 -8.24 34.86
CA ASP A 56 -18.18 -7.97 35.33
C ASP A 56 -17.35 -7.13 34.34
N ASP A 57 -17.95 -6.73 33.22
CA ASP A 57 -17.34 -5.82 32.27
C ASP A 57 -17.60 -4.36 32.65
N VAL A 58 -16.69 -3.49 32.23
CA VAL A 58 -16.78 -2.05 32.42
C VAL A 58 -16.74 -1.38 31.06
N TYR A 59 -17.62 -0.41 30.83
CA TYR A 59 -17.55 0.49 29.69
C TYR A 59 -17.25 1.93 30.15
N ILE A 60 -16.15 2.51 29.67
CA ILE A 60 -15.80 3.91 29.91
C ILE A 60 -16.43 4.75 28.78
N ALA A 61 -17.53 5.40 29.11
CA ALA A 61 -18.27 6.29 28.22
C ALA A 61 -17.74 7.72 28.33
N VAL A 62 -17.36 8.32 27.21
CA VAL A 62 -16.99 9.74 27.13
C VAL A 62 -18.12 10.51 26.46
N ASP A 63 -18.55 11.62 27.06
CA ASP A 63 -19.60 12.50 26.52
C ASP A 63 -19.10 13.41 25.38
N SER A 64 -18.32 12.84 24.44
CA SER A 64 -17.62 13.60 23.39
C SER A 64 -18.56 14.31 22.42
N CYS A 65 -19.77 13.80 22.23
CA CYS A 65 -20.86 14.43 21.47
C CYS A 65 -22.21 14.09 22.10
N ASP A 66 -23.28 14.73 21.65
CA ASP A 66 -24.64 14.45 22.13
C ASP A 66 -25.02 12.99 21.88
N GLY A 67 -24.69 12.45 20.71
CA GLY A 67 -24.92 11.04 20.39
C GLY A 67 -24.24 10.07 21.38
N MET A 68 -22.95 10.28 21.68
CA MET A 68 -22.22 9.44 22.65
C MET A 68 -22.75 9.60 24.07
N ARG A 69 -23.13 10.82 24.46
CA ARG A 69 -23.72 11.10 25.78
C ARG A 69 -25.05 10.38 25.96
N ARG A 70 -25.96 10.52 24.99
CA ARG A 70 -27.27 9.85 25.02
C ARG A 70 -27.14 8.33 24.91
N THR A 71 -26.20 7.84 24.12
CA THR A 71 -25.88 6.40 24.05
C THR A 71 -25.44 5.87 25.42
N ALA A 72 -24.60 6.62 26.14
CA ALA A 72 -24.22 6.27 27.50
C ALA A 72 -25.42 6.23 28.46
N ASP A 73 -26.36 7.18 28.36
CA ASP A 73 -27.58 7.20 29.18
C ASP A 73 -28.45 5.96 28.98
N VAL A 74 -28.58 5.49 27.73
CA VAL A 74 -29.30 4.26 27.40
C VAL A 74 -28.55 3.04 27.95
N LEU A 75 -27.24 2.96 27.73
CA LEU A 75 -26.41 1.82 28.19
C LEU A 75 -26.38 1.70 29.71
N MET A 76 -26.35 2.82 30.45
CA MET A 76 -26.41 2.84 31.92
C MET A 76 -27.67 2.16 32.47
N LYS A 77 -28.77 2.18 31.72
CA LYS A 77 -30.05 1.59 32.13
C LYS A 77 -30.28 0.18 31.62
N ASN A 78 -29.66 -0.18 30.50
CA ASN A 78 -30.01 -1.38 29.74
C ASN A 78 -28.86 -2.39 29.58
N SER A 79 -27.60 -2.00 29.76
CA SER A 79 -26.46 -2.93 29.73
C SER A 79 -26.28 -3.58 31.11
N GLN A 80 -25.80 -4.81 31.13
CA GLN A 80 -25.38 -5.47 32.38
C GLN A 80 -24.02 -4.95 32.86
N ALA A 81 -23.19 -4.40 31.97
CA ALA A 81 -21.87 -3.89 32.29
C ALA A 81 -21.93 -2.60 33.11
N LYS A 82 -20.91 -2.38 33.94
CA LYS A 82 -20.77 -1.13 34.69
C LYS A 82 -20.33 -0.01 33.74
N VAL A 83 -21.14 1.04 33.62
CA VAL A 83 -20.79 2.19 32.77
C VAL A 83 -20.21 3.31 33.62
N PHE A 84 -18.95 3.68 33.37
CA PHE A 84 -18.30 4.85 33.96
C PHE A 84 -18.35 6.01 32.97
N THR A 85 -18.88 7.17 33.39
CA THR A 85 -18.93 8.36 32.54
C THR A 85 -17.78 9.31 32.84
N LEU A 86 -17.05 9.66 31.79
CA LEU A 86 -15.96 10.63 31.80
C LEU A 86 -16.42 11.90 31.09
N ARG A 87 -16.43 13.04 31.81
CA ARG A 87 -16.90 14.33 31.26
C ARG A 87 -15.77 15.05 30.55
N LEU A 88 -15.97 15.35 29.27
CA LEU A 88 -15.04 16.09 28.44
C LEU A 88 -15.45 17.57 28.41
N PRO A 89 -14.49 18.50 28.63
CA PRO A 89 -14.77 19.92 28.55
C PRO A 89 -15.14 20.36 27.13
N TRP A 90 -15.78 21.52 27.01
CA TRP A 90 -16.12 22.14 25.72
C TRP A 90 -15.00 23.01 25.14
N ARG A 91 -14.02 23.37 25.97
CA ARG A 91 -12.84 24.16 25.60
C ARG A 91 -11.58 23.32 25.83
N ASN A 92 -10.46 23.84 25.35
CA ASN A 92 -9.12 23.28 25.54
C ASN A 92 -8.14 24.27 26.18
N ASP A 93 -8.65 25.30 26.84
CA ASP A 93 -7.86 26.23 27.64
C ASP A 93 -7.31 25.57 28.93
N ASP A 94 -6.50 26.28 29.69
CA ASP A 94 -5.86 25.74 30.90
C ASP A 94 -6.90 25.35 31.98
N SER A 95 -8.02 26.06 32.06
CA SER A 95 -9.14 25.68 32.95
C SER A 95 -9.78 24.36 32.54
N ALA A 96 -9.89 24.10 31.23
CA ALA A 96 -10.34 22.81 30.73
C ALA A 96 -9.35 21.68 31.06
N VAL A 97 -8.04 21.96 31.03
CA VAL A 97 -6.99 21.00 31.44
C VAL A 97 -7.13 20.64 32.91
N GLU A 98 -7.31 21.63 33.79
CA GLU A 98 -7.52 21.40 35.22
C GLU A 98 -8.80 20.60 35.49
N PHE A 99 -9.92 20.99 34.88
CA PHE A 99 -11.20 20.28 34.99
C PHE A 99 -11.04 18.81 34.58
N TYR A 100 -10.42 18.57 33.43
CA TYR A 100 -10.30 17.22 32.90
C TYR A 100 -9.30 16.39 33.71
N ALA A 101 -8.25 16.98 34.29
CA ALA A 101 -7.38 16.30 35.25
C ALA A 101 -8.16 15.81 36.49
N GLY A 102 -9.16 16.57 36.95
CA GLY A 102 -10.11 16.14 37.99
C GLY A 102 -10.95 14.93 37.58
N GLU A 103 -11.45 14.89 36.34
CA GLU A 103 -12.16 13.73 35.80
C GLU A 103 -11.25 12.50 35.62
N LEU A 104 -9.98 12.71 35.24
CA LEU A 104 -8.97 11.65 35.19
C LEU A 104 -8.64 11.09 36.58
N LYS A 105 -8.67 11.95 37.62
CA LYS A 105 -8.54 11.51 39.01
C LYS A 105 -9.68 10.59 39.41
N ARG A 106 -10.93 10.97 39.12
CA ARG A 106 -12.11 10.11 39.35
C ARG A 106 -12.01 8.77 38.63
N LEU A 107 -11.54 8.76 37.39
CA LEU A 107 -11.30 7.51 36.66
C LEU A 107 -10.23 6.66 37.36
N THR A 108 -9.15 7.27 37.81
CA THR A 108 -8.05 6.58 38.51
C THR A 108 -8.53 5.97 39.84
N GLU A 109 -9.36 6.68 40.60
CA GLU A 109 -10.00 6.21 41.83
C GLU A 109 -10.94 5.02 41.55
N PHE A 110 -11.81 5.15 40.54
CA PHE A 110 -12.70 4.08 40.12
C PHE A 110 -11.95 2.80 39.70
N LEU A 111 -10.85 2.94 38.95
CA LEU A 111 -10.02 1.79 38.56
C LEU A 111 -9.23 1.21 39.74
N SER A 112 -8.87 2.04 40.71
CA SER A 112 -8.25 1.61 41.97
C SER A 112 -9.19 0.74 42.79
N GLU A 113 -10.46 1.15 42.91
CA GLU A 113 -11.52 0.34 43.55
C GLU A 113 -11.72 -0.98 42.81
N LEU A 114 -11.79 -0.93 41.48
CA LEU A 114 -12.03 -2.12 40.66
C LEU A 114 -10.90 -3.16 40.75
N ARG A 115 -9.64 -2.72 40.86
CA ARG A 115 -8.48 -3.61 41.06
C ARG A 115 -8.21 -3.96 42.53
N GLY A 116 -8.96 -3.38 43.47
CA GLY A 116 -8.79 -3.60 44.91
C GLY A 116 -7.51 -2.98 45.51
N LYS A 117 -6.81 -2.10 44.80
CA LYS A 117 -5.63 -1.38 45.30
C LYS A 117 -5.42 -0.02 44.62
N PRO A 118 -4.92 1.00 45.34
CA PRO A 118 -4.62 2.31 44.76
C PRO A 118 -3.68 2.22 43.55
N ILE A 119 -3.97 2.97 42.49
CA ILE A 119 -3.02 3.25 41.42
C ILE A 119 -2.09 4.37 41.92
N THR A 120 -0.80 4.09 42.03
CA THR A 120 0.17 5.06 42.57
C THR A 120 0.65 6.04 41.51
N THR A 121 1.23 7.17 41.94
CA THR A 121 1.89 8.12 41.03
C THR A 121 2.99 7.45 40.20
N ASP A 122 3.76 6.52 40.78
CA ASP A 122 4.79 5.77 40.06
C ASP A 122 4.21 4.82 39.01
N GLU A 123 3.07 4.17 39.31
CA GLU A 123 2.36 3.35 38.32
C GLU A 123 1.82 4.21 37.17
N LEU A 124 1.31 5.42 37.46
CA LEU A 124 0.90 6.38 36.43
C LEU A 124 2.07 6.80 35.53
N ILE A 125 3.22 7.13 36.12
CA ILE A 125 4.43 7.49 35.36
C ILE A 125 4.88 6.32 34.48
N LYS A 126 4.91 5.09 35.00
CA LYS A 126 5.22 3.89 34.20
C LYS A 126 4.20 3.67 33.07
N GLY A 127 2.93 3.94 33.32
CA GLY A 127 1.87 3.91 32.31
C GLY A 127 2.12 4.91 31.18
N MET A 128 2.50 6.14 31.54
CA MET A 128 2.91 7.19 30.60
C MET A 128 4.13 6.78 29.77
N GLU A 129 5.20 6.29 30.40
CA GLU A 129 6.40 5.82 29.70
C GLU A 129 6.10 4.68 28.72
N ARG A 130 5.23 3.75 29.11
CA ARG A 130 4.80 2.65 28.24
C ARG A 130 3.96 3.16 27.07
N PHE A 131 3.09 4.14 27.29
CA PHE A 131 2.35 4.80 26.21
C PHE A 131 3.29 5.52 25.23
N ILE A 132 4.33 6.21 25.72
CA ILE A 132 5.34 6.84 24.85
C ILE A 132 6.00 5.80 23.94
N LYS A 133 6.41 4.64 24.49
CA LYS A 133 7.00 3.55 23.72
C LYS A 133 6.03 3.02 22.66
N LEU A 134 4.78 2.80 23.06
CA LEU A 134 3.73 2.31 22.17
C LEU A 134 3.44 3.29 21.03
N ARG A 135 3.33 4.58 21.34
CA ARG A 135 3.16 5.67 20.38
C ARG A 135 4.30 5.69 19.38
N LYS A 136 5.55 5.72 19.85
CA LYS A 136 6.74 5.74 18.98
C LYS A 136 6.76 4.55 18.03
N HIS A 137 6.41 3.36 18.52
CA HIS A 137 6.31 2.16 17.68
C HIS A 137 5.21 2.30 16.62
N LEU A 138 4.01 2.71 17.01
CA LEU A 138 2.88 2.86 16.09
C LEU A 138 3.18 3.87 14.97
N TRP A 139 3.84 4.98 15.30
CA TRP A 139 4.28 5.97 14.31
C TRP A 139 5.36 5.43 13.38
N LYS A 140 6.31 4.65 13.91
CA LYS A 140 7.30 3.93 13.08
C LYS A 140 6.61 3.01 12.06
N VAL A 141 5.62 2.23 12.50
CA VAL A 141 4.84 1.34 11.62
C VAL A 141 4.14 2.12 10.49
N HIS A 142 3.53 3.28 10.79
CA HIS A 142 2.91 4.11 9.75
C HIS A 142 3.93 4.65 8.74
N ARG A 143 5.11 5.07 9.19
CA ARG A 143 6.17 5.60 8.30
C ARG A 143 6.72 4.54 7.35
N GLU A 144 6.77 3.29 7.77
CA GLU A 144 7.28 2.18 6.96
C GLU A 144 6.31 1.73 5.85
N GLY A 145 5.06 2.22 5.85
CA GLY A 145 4.14 2.08 4.73
C GLY A 145 3.60 0.66 4.51
N TYR A 146 3.32 -0.07 5.59
CA TYR A 146 2.63 -1.36 5.56
C TYR A 146 1.18 -1.25 5.05
N SER A 147 0.55 -2.40 4.80
CA SER A 147 -0.82 -2.48 4.30
C SER A 147 -1.85 -1.94 5.30
N ALA A 148 -3.07 -1.64 4.84
CA ALA A 148 -4.13 -1.14 5.71
C ALA A 148 -4.52 -2.13 6.83
N GLU A 149 -4.42 -3.43 6.55
CA GLU A 149 -4.66 -4.52 7.48
C GLU A 149 -3.63 -4.51 8.62
N GLU A 150 -2.36 -4.38 8.27
CA GLU A 150 -1.24 -4.28 9.22
C GLU A 150 -1.35 -3.01 10.09
N LEU A 151 -1.68 -1.87 9.47
CA LEU A 151 -1.92 -0.62 10.19
C LEU A 151 -3.10 -0.76 11.18
N SER A 152 -4.19 -1.40 10.74
CA SER A 152 -5.37 -1.66 11.57
C SER A 152 -5.05 -2.61 12.74
N ALA A 153 -4.30 -3.69 12.49
CA ALA A 153 -3.86 -4.62 13.52
C ALA A 153 -2.96 -3.91 14.56
N ALA A 154 -2.04 -3.05 14.09
CA ALA A 154 -1.20 -2.23 14.96
C ALA A 154 -2.02 -1.30 15.86
N LEU A 155 -3.02 -0.63 15.29
CA LEU A 155 -3.94 0.26 16.01
C LEU A 155 -4.78 -0.50 17.05
N LYS A 156 -5.28 -1.68 16.69
CA LYS A 156 -6.06 -2.56 17.59
C LYS A 156 -5.23 -3.02 18.79
N ALA A 157 -4.00 -3.47 18.54
CA ALA A 157 -3.07 -3.88 19.58
C ALA A 157 -2.73 -2.70 20.51
N ALA A 158 -2.45 -1.53 19.92
CA ALA A 158 -2.15 -0.32 20.68
C ALA A 158 -3.34 0.14 21.54
N GLY A 159 -4.57 0.05 21.02
CA GLY A 159 -5.81 0.28 21.78
C GLY A 159 -6.05 -0.70 22.93
N SER A 160 -5.22 -1.73 23.06
CA SER A 160 -5.21 -2.69 24.17
C SER A 160 -3.89 -2.65 24.97
N GLY A 161 -3.07 -1.62 24.78
CA GLY A 161 -1.78 -1.45 25.46
C GLY A 161 -0.66 -2.40 25.02
N LYS A 162 -0.80 -3.01 23.83
CA LYS A 162 0.12 -4.01 23.28
C LYS A 162 0.82 -3.47 22.03
N ILE A 163 2.07 -3.88 21.85
CA ILE A 163 2.83 -3.65 20.61
C ILE A 163 2.51 -4.79 19.65
N TYR A 164 2.35 -4.45 18.38
CA TYR A 164 2.19 -5.39 17.27
C TYR A 164 3.31 -5.17 16.27
N THR A 165 3.93 -6.26 15.85
CA THR A 165 4.99 -6.25 14.84
C THR A 165 4.38 -6.75 13.55
N PRO A 166 4.39 -5.95 12.47
CA PRO A 166 3.86 -6.37 11.18
C PRO A 166 4.54 -7.64 10.65
N GLU A 167 3.77 -8.51 10.00
CA GLU A 167 4.24 -9.79 9.47
C GLU A 167 4.31 -9.81 7.93
N SER A 168 3.57 -8.93 7.26
CA SER A 168 3.54 -8.85 5.79
C SER A 168 4.66 -7.98 5.17
N GLU A 169 4.87 -8.16 3.87
CA GLU A 169 5.75 -7.30 3.07
C GLU A 169 5.21 -5.86 2.97
N ARG A 170 6.13 -4.93 2.69
CA ARG A 170 5.82 -3.51 2.46
C ARG A 170 5.24 -3.35 1.06
N ASP A 171 4.06 -2.71 0.97
CA ASP A 171 3.37 -2.48 -0.30
C ASP A 171 4.18 -1.57 -1.25
N SER A 172 4.05 -1.81 -2.55
CA SER A 172 4.78 -1.09 -3.62
C SER A 172 4.61 0.44 -3.58
N ASN A 173 5.63 1.16 -4.05
CA ASN A 173 5.75 2.63 -3.92
C ASN A 173 5.03 3.45 -5.01
N PHE A 174 4.26 2.82 -5.90
CA PHE A 174 3.79 3.48 -7.14
C PHE A 174 2.35 4.03 -7.08
N LEU A 175 1.57 3.67 -6.05
CA LEU A 175 0.20 4.17 -5.92
C LEU A 175 0.18 5.56 -5.26
N PRO A 176 -0.78 6.45 -5.63
CA PRO A 176 -0.99 7.69 -4.91
C PRO A 176 -1.15 7.48 -3.41
N ARG A 177 -0.37 8.20 -2.62
CA ARG A 177 -0.32 8.11 -1.16
C ARG A 177 -1.44 8.93 -0.56
N ILE A 178 -2.35 8.26 0.14
CA ILE A 178 -3.59 8.83 0.63
C ILE A 178 -3.56 8.94 2.15
N ALA A 179 -3.96 10.10 2.67
CA ALA A 179 -4.29 10.28 4.07
C ALA A 179 -5.81 10.25 4.28
N TYR A 180 -6.26 9.48 5.26
CA TYR A 180 -7.64 9.48 5.72
C TYR A 180 -7.77 10.29 7.01
N PHE A 181 -8.44 11.44 6.92
CA PHE A 181 -8.65 12.39 8.02
C PHE A 181 -10.12 12.42 8.46
N GLY A 182 -10.36 12.92 9.67
CA GLY A 182 -11.72 13.20 10.15
C GLY A 182 -12.32 12.14 11.07
N GLY A 183 -13.61 11.85 10.88
CA GLY A 183 -14.37 10.95 11.74
C GLY A 183 -13.94 9.49 11.58
N ILE A 184 -14.31 8.67 12.56
CA ILE A 184 -14.02 7.23 12.51
C ILE A 184 -14.63 6.59 11.26
N ALA A 185 -13.93 5.60 10.71
CA ALA A 185 -14.37 4.59 9.75
C ALA A 185 -13.77 3.24 10.16
N GLU A 186 -14.35 2.15 9.67
CA GLU A 186 -13.71 0.84 9.75
C GLU A 186 -12.46 0.89 8.85
N SER A 187 -11.30 0.65 9.46
CA SER A 187 -9.99 1.00 8.85
C SER A 187 -9.58 0.03 7.75
N VAL A 188 -9.98 -1.24 7.86
CA VAL A 188 -9.68 -2.25 6.83
C VAL A 188 -10.53 -1.99 5.60
N GLN A 189 -11.84 -1.84 5.76
CA GLN A 189 -12.79 -1.63 4.67
C GLN A 189 -12.49 -0.33 3.90
N ILE A 190 -12.19 0.78 4.58
CA ILE A 190 -11.83 2.03 3.88
C ILE A 190 -10.48 1.89 3.16
N GLY A 191 -9.52 1.20 3.78
CA GLY A 191 -8.22 0.91 3.16
C GLY A 191 -8.36 0.06 1.90
N GLU A 192 -9.18 -0.98 1.94
CA GLU A 192 -9.49 -1.81 0.78
C GLU A 192 -10.18 -1.03 -0.34
N LEU A 193 -11.12 -0.14 -0.02
CA LEU A 193 -11.79 0.70 -1.02
C LEU A 193 -10.80 1.65 -1.71
N ILE A 194 -9.91 2.28 -0.93
CA ILE A 194 -8.82 3.12 -1.46
C ILE A 194 -7.89 2.31 -2.36
N ARG A 195 -7.52 1.09 -1.94
CA ARG A 195 -6.69 0.17 -2.71
C ARG A 195 -7.34 -0.26 -4.01
N LYS A 196 -8.62 -0.64 -3.98
CA LYS A 196 -9.43 -0.99 -5.16
C LYS A 196 -9.58 0.19 -6.12
N ALA A 197 -9.65 1.41 -5.61
CA ALA A 197 -9.62 2.64 -6.40
C ALA A 197 -8.22 2.99 -6.95
N GLY A 198 -7.20 2.21 -6.59
CA GLY A 198 -5.83 2.35 -7.10
C GLY A 198 -5.00 3.41 -6.38
N GLY A 199 -5.27 3.65 -5.09
CA GLY A 199 -4.43 4.45 -4.18
C GLY A 199 -3.93 3.62 -2.99
N LYS A 200 -3.07 4.19 -2.15
CA LYS A 200 -2.53 3.54 -0.95
C LYS A 200 -2.79 4.40 0.28
N MET A 201 -3.52 3.89 1.25
CA MET A 201 -3.71 4.59 2.52
C MET A 201 -2.47 4.42 3.40
N VAL A 202 -1.69 5.50 3.55
CA VAL A 202 -0.44 5.48 4.34
C VAL A 202 -0.60 6.14 5.70
N LEU A 203 -1.66 6.93 5.88
CA LEU A 203 -1.95 7.64 7.12
C LEU A 203 -3.45 7.59 7.41
N ASN A 204 -3.83 7.10 8.58
CA ASN A 204 -5.20 7.16 9.09
C ASN A 204 -5.21 8.00 10.37
N GLU A 205 -5.52 9.29 10.27
CA GLU A 205 -5.65 10.21 11.41
C GLU A 205 -7.07 10.19 12.00
N SER A 206 -7.93 9.23 11.68
CA SER A 206 -9.28 9.23 12.26
C SER A 206 -9.31 8.91 13.77
N CYS A 207 -10.51 8.98 14.37
CA CYS A 207 -10.73 8.44 15.72
C CYS A 207 -10.52 6.91 15.79
N GLY A 208 -10.62 6.21 14.66
CA GLY A 208 -10.25 4.79 14.53
C GLY A 208 -8.74 4.61 14.39
N GLY A 209 -8.07 5.61 13.81
CA GLY A 209 -6.64 5.66 13.53
C GLY A 209 -5.77 6.26 14.63
N ILE A 210 -4.67 6.90 14.22
CA ILE A 210 -3.57 7.32 15.10
C ILE A 210 -3.89 8.50 16.01
N ARG A 211 -5.06 9.16 15.88
CA ARG A 211 -5.40 10.37 16.66
C ARG A 211 -5.26 10.20 18.16
N GLY A 212 -5.62 9.03 18.69
CA GLY A 212 -5.47 8.74 20.13
C GLY A 212 -4.01 8.73 20.61
N PHE A 213 -3.10 8.51 19.68
CA PHE A 213 -1.66 8.36 19.85
C PHE A 213 -0.88 9.57 19.28
N THR A 214 -1.49 10.76 19.27
CA THR A 214 -0.78 12.01 18.98
C THR A 214 -0.59 12.86 20.24
N GLY A 215 0.23 13.90 20.13
CA GLY A 215 0.60 14.78 21.23
C GLY A 215 1.69 14.19 22.12
N ASP A 216 2.43 15.09 22.75
CA ASP A 216 3.55 14.79 23.64
C ASP A 216 3.27 15.33 25.06
N TYR A 217 3.99 14.79 26.04
CA TYR A 217 4.00 15.31 27.40
C TYR A 217 5.33 15.00 28.09
N SER A 218 5.59 15.72 29.18
CA SER A 218 6.67 15.43 30.11
C SER A 218 6.21 14.45 31.19
N THR A 219 7.04 13.44 31.50
CA THR A 219 6.81 12.53 32.64
C THR A 219 7.26 13.12 33.98
N ARG A 220 7.80 14.35 33.99
CA ARG A 220 8.27 15.06 35.19
C ARG A 220 7.19 15.90 35.87
N GLU A 221 6.09 16.16 35.18
CA GLU A 221 4.96 16.93 35.69
C GLU A 221 3.99 16.03 36.46
N ASN A 222 2.98 16.61 37.12
CA ASN A 222 1.89 15.83 37.70
C ASN A 222 1.26 14.95 36.60
N PRO A 223 1.18 13.61 36.78
CA PRO A 223 0.75 12.71 35.71
C PRO A 223 -0.63 13.02 35.14
N LEU A 224 -1.60 13.33 35.99
CA LEU A 224 -2.98 13.60 35.56
C LEU A 224 -3.07 14.91 34.78
N ASN A 225 -2.33 15.94 35.21
CA ASN A 225 -2.24 17.20 34.49
C ASN A 225 -1.54 17.03 33.13
N ALA A 226 -0.44 16.29 33.09
CA ALA A 226 0.31 16.01 31.87
C ALA A 226 -0.52 15.24 30.84
N ILE A 227 -1.25 14.20 31.27
CA ILE A 227 -2.16 13.43 30.41
C ILE A 227 -3.31 14.30 29.92
N SER A 228 -3.91 15.11 30.81
CA SER A 228 -4.99 16.04 30.46
C SER A 228 -4.53 17.05 29.40
N LYS A 229 -3.37 17.68 29.62
CA LYS A 229 -2.75 18.63 28.68
C LYS A 229 -2.48 17.99 27.32
N ARG A 230 -1.99 16.75 27.28
CA ARG A 230 -1.84 16.05 25.99
C ARG A 230 -3.16 15.87 25.28
N LEU A 231 -4.17 15.36 25.99
CA LEU A 231 -5.45 15.03 25.39
C LEU A 231 -6.19 16.27 24.85
N LEU A 232 -6.05 17.43 25.49
CA LEU A 232 -6.77 18.65 25.12
C LEU A 232 -5.95 19.62 24.26
N GLN A 233 -4.65 19.77 24.51
CA GLN A 233 -3.83 20.84 23.94
C GLN A 233 -2.71 20.36 23.00
N SER A 234 -2.03 19.25 23.31
CA SER A 234 -0.86 18.83 22.51
C SER A 234 -1.20 17.90 21.35
N ARG A 235 -2.30 17.15 21.44
CA ARG A 235 -2.69 16.21 20.40
C ARG A 235 -3.52 16.87 19.32
N ILE A 236 -3.64 16.19 18.18
CA ILE A 236 -4.58 16.59 17.13
C ILE A 236 -6.02 16.48 17.68
N PRO A 237 -6.81 17.57 17.70
CA PRO A 237 -8.09 17.59 18.41
C PRO A 237 -9.19 16.75 17.74
N CYS A 238 -10.22 16.35 18.48
CA CYS A 238 -11.46 15.90 17.85
C CYS A 238 -12.16 17.06 17.13
N GLY A 239 -13.02 16.77 16.15
CA GLY A 239 -13.84 17.78 15.47
C GLY A 239 -14.79 18.55 16.40
N ARG A 240 -15.01 18.06 17.64
CA ARG A 240 -15.75 18.78 18.68
C ARG A 240 -15.05 20.08 19.11
N PHE A 241 -13.72 20.14 19.04
CA PHE A 241 -12.97 21.33 19.40
C PHE A 241 -12.83 22.21 18.16
N GLU A 242 -13.33 23.43 18.23
CA GLU A 242 -13.23 24.43 17.18
C GLU A 242 -11.78 24.90 17.07
N VAL A 243 -11.10 24.58 15.97
CA VAL A 243 -9.74 25.06 15.72
C VAL A 243 -9.63 25.52 14.29
N ALA A 244 -9.55 26.83 14.10
CA ALA A 244 -9.57 27.53 12.81
C ALA A 244 -8.36 27.26 11.89
N ALA A 245 -7.40 26.44 12.31
CA ALA A 245 -6.37 25.87 11.44
C ALA A 245 -5.72 24.67 12.16
N ARG A 246 -5.73 23.50 11.52
CA ARG A 246 -5.02 22.32 11.99
C ARG A 246 -3.62 22.33 11.37
N LYS A 247 -2.71 23.15 11.90
CA LYS A 247 -1.33 23.24 11.39
C LYS A 247 -0.65 21.87 11.31
N ASP A 248 -0.97 20.99 12.26
CA ASP A 248 -0.51 19.60 12.32
C ASP A 248 -0.83 18.78 11.05
N TYR A 249 -1.90 19.13 10.31
CA TYR A 249 -2.23 18.41 9.08
C TYR A 249 -1.19 18.66 8.00
N GLU A 250 -0.76 19.91 7.77
CA GLU A 250 0.26 20.20 6.76
C GLU A 250 1.59 19.49 7.06
N GLU A 251 2.00 19.48 8.33
CA GLU A 251 3.19 18.75 8.77
C GLU A 251 3.07 17.25 8.49
N LEU A 252 1.90 16.65 8.77
CA LEU A 252 1.63 15.26 8.44
C LEU A 252 1.61 14.99 6.93
N LEU A 253 1.05 15.89 6.13
CA LEU A 253 1.01 15.75 4.68
C LEU A 253 2.42 15.75 4.08
N MET A 254 3.32 16.56 4.63
CA MET A 254 4.74 16.58 4.24
C MET A 254 5.48 15.34 4.75
N GLU A 255 5.36 15.01 6.05
CA GLU A 255 6.08 13.88 6.68
C GLU A 255 5.76 12.55 6.00
N PHE A 256 4.50 12.34 5.59
CA PHE A 256 4.05 11.10 4.98
C PHE A 256 4.00 11.15 3.45
N GLU A 257 4.49 12.23 2.83
CA GLU A 257 4.50 12.43 1.37
C GLU A 257 3.11 12.18 0.74
N ILE A 258 2.09 12.85 1.28
CA ILE A 258 0.70 12.62 0.89
C ILE A 258 0.41 13.28 -0.47
N ASP A 259 -0.16 12.50 -1.39
CA ASP A 259 -0.62 12.95 -2.70
C ASP A 259 -2.05 13.51 -2.63
N GLY A 260 -2.92 12.94 -1.78
CA GLY A 260 -4.29 13.42 -1.62
C GLY A 260 -4.95 13.02 -0.29
N VAL A 261 -5.97 13.77 0.10
CA VAL A 261 -6.63 13.63 1.41
C VAL A 261 -8.10 13.26 1.25
N ILE A 262 -8.50 12.20 1.95
CA ILE A 262 -9.90 11.82 2.09
C ILE A 262 -10.37 12.25 3.49
N PHE A 263 -11.32 13.19 3.52
CA PHE A 263 -12.01 13.55 4.75
C PHE A 263 -13.26 12.70 4.92
N GLY A 264 -13.23 11.80 5.89
CA GLY A 264 -14.37 10.99 6.24
C GLY A 264 -15.20 11.59 7.36
N SER A 265 -16.53 11.44 7.27
CA SER A 265 -17.44 11.72 8.37
C SER A 265 -18.48 10.61 8.48
N PRO A 266 -18.68 10.01 9.66
CA PRO A 266 -19.87 9.21 9.90
C PRO A 266 -21.12 9.99 9.52
N LYS A 267 -22.07 9.31 8.89
CA LYS A 267 -23.41 9.83 8.65
C LYS A 267 -24.03 10.27 9.98
N PHE A 268 -24.67 11.44 9.97
CA PHE A 268 -25.23 12.12 11.14
C PHE A 268 -24.19 12.51 12.21
N CYS A 269 -22.93 12.73 11.83
CA CYS A 269 -21.96 13.34 12.73
C CYS A 269 -22.05 14.88 12.69
N ASP A 270 -22.34 15.48 13.85
CA ASP A 270 -22.51 16.94 13.99
C ASP A 270 -21.21 17.74 13.90
N PHE A 271 -20.05 17.08 13.90
CA PHE A 271 -18.75 17.76 14.02
C PHE A 271 -17.91 17.66 12.74
N TYR A 272 -17.67 16.45 12.24
CA TYR A 272 -16.72 16.24 11.15
C TYR A 272 -17.18 16.78 9.79
N GLY A 273 -18.49 16.94 9.58
CA GLY A 273 -19.02 17.63 8.40
C GLY A 273 -18.56 19.10 8.32
N PHE A 274 -18.42 19.79 9.46
CA PHE A 274 -17.95 21.17 9.51
C PHE A 274 -16.41 21.27 9.44
N VAL A 275 -15.70 20.29 10.01
CA VAL A 275 -14.22 20.24 9.95
C VAL A 275 -13.74 20.32 8.51
N TYR A 276 -14.32 19.54 7.60
CA TYR A 276 -13.94 19.59 6.18
C TYR A 276 -14.14 20.98 5.55
N ARG A 277 -15.21 21.70 5.91
CA ARG A 277 -15.50 23.03 5.34
C ARG A 277 -14.54 24.11 5.85
N ASN A 278 -14.07 23.96 7.08
CA ASN A 278 -13.30 24.99 7.77
C ASN A 278 -11.77 24.77 7.69
N VAL A 279 -11.33 23.53 7.48
CA VAL A 279 -9.91 23.20 7.37
C VAL A 279 -9.45 23.39 5.92
N LYS A 280 -8.49 24.29 5.73
CA LYS A 280 -7.76 24.42 4.47
C LYS A 280 -6.55 23.50 4.50
N ILE A 281 -6.36 22.73 3.44
CA ILE A 281 -5.15 21.94 3.23
C ILE A 281 -4.56 22.21 1.85
N SER A 282 -3.25 22.00 1.71
CA SER A 282 -2.48 22.25 0.49
C SER A 282 -2.68 21.19 -0.59
N LYS A 283 -3.08 19.98 -0.19
CA LYS A 283 -3.26 18.83 -1.09
C LYS A 283 -4.69 18.72 -1.61
N PRO A 284 -4.89 18.14 -2.81
CA PRO A 284 -6.24 17.83 -3.31
C PRO A 284 -6.99 16.97 -2.31
N SER A 285 -8.29 17.22 -2.17
CA SER A 285 -9.08 16.52 -1.16
C SER A 285 -10.52 16.32 -1.53
N ILE A 286 -11.09 15.25 -0.96
CA ILE A 286 -12.49 14.90 -1.14
C ILE A 286 -13.14 14.61 0.22
N PHE A 287 -14.39 15.04 0.37
CA PHE A 287 -15.23 14.67 1.50
C PHE A 287 -16.09 13.46 1.18
N VAL A 288 -16.06 12.46 2.06
CA VAL A 288 -16.88 11.26 1.97
C VAL A 288 -17.66 11.07 3.26
N GLU A 289 -18.95 10.78 3.10
CA GLU A 289 -19.77 10.34 4.21
C GLU A 289 -19.71 8.81 4.29
N VAL A 290 -19.52 8.27 5.49
CA VAL A 290 -19.42 6.82 5.76
C VAL A 290 -20.58 6.37 6.66
N ASP A 291 -21.17 5.23 6.35
CA ASP A 291 -22.21 4.58 7.16
C ASP A 291 -21.73 3.21 7.66
N TYR A 292 -22.45 2.63 8.63
CA TYR A 292 -22.06 1.37 9.27
C TYR A 292 -23.18 0.31 9.24
N PRO A 293 -22.99 -0.80 8.51
CA PRO A 293 -21.87 -1.09 7.59
C PRO A 293 -21.82 -0.16 6.37
N LEU A 294 -20.71 -0.20 5.62
CA LEU A 294 -20.52 0.55 4.38
C LEU A 294 -21.41 0.00 3.24
N TYR A 295 -22.74 0.07 3.39
CA TYR A 295 -23.73 -0.38 2.39
C TYR A 295 -23.55 0.32 1.04
N SER A 296 -23.03 1.55 1.03
CA SER A 296 -22.77 2.36 -0.16
C SER A 296 -21.39 2.12 -0.79
N GLY A 297 -20.78 0.94 -0.58
CA GLY A 297 -19.42 0.63 -1.04
C GLY A 297 -19.19 0.90 -2.53
N GLY A 298 -20.17 0.58 -3.39
CA GLY A 298 -20.10 0.85 -4.84
C GLY A 298 -20.07 2.34 -5.18
N GLN A 299 -20.95 3.14 -4.58
CA GLN A 299 -20.97 4.59 -4.80
C GLN A 299 -19.72 5.28 -4.25
N LEU A 300 -19.25 4.83 -3.08
CA LEU A 300 -18.02 5.33 -2.47
C LEU A 300 -16.82 4.99 -3.33
N LEU A 301 -16.73 3.75 -3.84
CA LEU A 301 -15.67 3.31 -4.74
C LEU A 301 -15.59 4.17 -6.01
N THR A 302 -16.73 4.47 -6.65
CA THR A 302 -16.73 5.33 -7.84
C THR A 302 -16.20 6.74 -7.55
N ARG A 303 -16.61 7.33 -6.43
CA ARG A 303 -16.14 8.67 -6.02
C ARG A 303 -14.65 8.69 -5.68
N LEU A 304 -14.18 7.67 -4.96
CA LEU A 304 -12.76 7.51 -4.64
C LEU A 304 -11.92 7.24 -5.89
N GLY A 305 -12.43 6.41 -6.81
CA GLY A 305 -11.81 6.13 -8.11
C GLY A 305 -11.59 7.39 -8.93
N ALA A 306 -12.65 8.20 -9.11
CA ALA A 306 -12.54 9.47 -9.84
C ALA A 306 -11.55 10.45 -9.19
N PHE A 307 -11.55 10.54 -7.85
CA PHE A 307 -10.60 11.38 -7.13
C PHE A 307 -9.15 10.90 -7.30
N ILE A 308 -8.89 9.60 -7.13
CA ILE A 308 -7.55 9.02 -7.24
C ILE A 308 -7.06 9.05 -8.69
N GLU A 309 -7.94 8.92 -9.68
CA GLU A 309 -7.59 9.10 -11.09
C GLU A 309 -7.10 10.54 -11.36
N THR A 310 -7.75 11.54 -10.78
CA THR A 310 -7.28 12.94 -10.85
C THR A 310 -5.91 13.09 -10.19
N LEU A 311 -5.66 12.45 -9.04
CA LEU A 311 -4.34 12.47 -8.41
C LEU A 311 -3.26 11.81 -9.27
N LYS A 312 -3.58 10.72 -9.97
CA LYS A 312 -2.65 10.09 -10.92
C LYS A 312 -2.30 11.05 -12.05
N LYS A 313 -3.30 11.76 -12.60
CA LYS A 313 -3.10 12.79 -13.61
C LYS A 313 -2.29 13.97 -13.06
N GLU A 314 -2.56 14.44 -11.85
CA GLU A 314 -1.82 15.55 -11.22
C GLU A 314 -0.39 15.18 -10.85
N LYS A 315 -0.14 13.97 -10.38
CA LYS A 315 1.21 13.47 -10.13
C LYS A 315 1.98 13.36 -11.45
N MET A 316 1.31 12.95 -12.52
CA MET A 316 1.87 13.03 -13.86
C MET A 316 2.08 14.49 -14.32
N THR A 317 1.19 15.45 -14.05
CA THR A 317 1.33 16.86 -14.49
C THR A 317 2.27 17.73 -13.64
N HIS A 318 2.46 17.42 -12.36
CA HIS A 318 3.47 18.10 -11.53
C HIS A 318 4.88 17.74 -11.93
N VAL A 319 5.08 16.53 -12.43
CA VAL A 319 6.28 16.22 -13.19
C VAL A 319 6.37 17.14 -14.43
N ARG A 320 5.27 17.35 -15.16
CA ARG A 320 5.22 18.21 -16.39
C ARG A 320 5.58 19.69 -16.19
N ARG A 321 5.69 20.19 -14.95
CA ARG A 321 5.93 21.62 -14.65
C ARG A 321 7.15 21.88 -13.78
N GLY A 322 8.18 21.06 -13.91
CA GLY A 322 9.53 21.41 -13.44
C GLY A 322 10.41 21.83 -14.62
N GLU A 323 11.29 22.81 -14.41
CA GLU A 323 12.57 22.98 -15.13
C GLU A 323 13.51 21.77 -14.85
N GLY A 324 12.94 20.56 -14.84
CA GLY A 324 13.54 19.34 -14.33
C GLY A 324 14.12 18.52 -15.47
N LYS A 325 15.39 18.18 -15.32
CA LYS A 325 16.12 17.28 -16.20
C LYS A 325 15.37 15.94 -16.32
N LEU A 326 14.96 15.57 -17.52
CA LEU A 326 14.36 14.27 -17.79
C LEU A 326 15.43 13.27 -18.23
N PHE A 327 15.23 12.01 -17.86
CA PHE A 327 16.09 10.93 -18.27
C PHE A 327 15.30 9.87 -19.00
N VAL A 328 15.84 9.39 -20.11
CA VAL A 328 15.15 8.45 -20.99
C VAL A 328 15.92 7.15 -21.05
N GLY A 329 15.16 6.06 -20.99
CA GLY A 329 15.68 4.73 -21.28
C GLY A 329 14.90 4.12 -22.44
N VAL A 330 15.64 3.62 -23.43
CA VAL A 330 15.09 2.94 -24.59
C VAL A 330 15.57 1.50 -24.56
N ASP A 331 14.67 0.55 -24.41
CA ASP A 331 14.97 -0.87 -24.55
C ASP A 331 14.38 -1.36 -25.87
N SER A 332 15.23 -1.46 -26.89
CA SER A 332 14.81 -1.97 -28.18
C SER A 332 15.20 -3.44 -28.32
N GLY A 333 14.26 -4.30 -27.94
CA GLY A 333 14.36 -5.74 -28.12
C GLY A 333 14.01 -6.17 -29.55
N SER A 334 14.15 -7.46 -29.81
CA SER A 334 13.82 -8.08 -31.10
C SER A 334 12.32 -8.14 -31.42
N THR A 335 11.47 -7.96 -30.40
CA THR A 335 10.00 -8.07 -30.51
C THR A 335 9.30 -6.76 -30.16
N THR A 336 9.78 -6.06 -29.13
CA THR A 336 9.20 -4.81 -28.64
C THR A 336 10.28 -3.75 -28.42
N THR A 337 9.93 -2.50 -28.70
CA THR A 337 10.66 -1.31 -28.28
C THR A 337 9.90 -0.67 -27.12
N ASN A 338 10.56 -0.58 -25.98
CA ASN A 338 10.06 0.03 -24.75
C ASN A 338 10.78 1.36 -24.52
N ILE A 339 10.03 2.40 -24.18
CA ILE A 339 10.58 3.70 -23.82
C ILE A 339 10.06 4.07 -22.45
N VAL A 340 10.95 4.51 -21.56
CA VAL A 340 10.61 4.99 -20.23
C VAL A 340 11.25 6.35 -20.04
N VAL A 341 10.46 7.31 -19.55
CA VAL A 341 10.93 8.62 -19.13
C VAL A 341 10.83 8.68 -17.60
N VAL A 342 11.89 9.16 -16.97
CA VAL A 342 11.95 9.37 -15.51
C VAL A 342 12.33 10.80 -15.16
N ASP A 343 11.91 11.24 -13.98
CA ASP A 343 12.35 12.51 -13.38
C ASP A 343 13.70 12.37 -12.66
N GLN A 344 14.19 13.47 -12.07
CA GLN A 344 15.43 13.54 -11.29
C GLN A 344 15.44 12.68 -10.01
N MET A 345 14.30 12.15 -9.59
CA MET A 345 14.21 11.22 -8.46
C MET A 345 14.14 9.75 -8.92
N GLY A 346 14.20 9.52 -10.23
CA GLY A 346 14.05 8.22 -10.85
C GLY A 346 12.62 7.68 -10.79
N ASN A 347 11.60 8.55 -10.63
CA ASN A 347 10.21 8.14 -10.75
C ASN A 347 9.83 8.02 -12.23
N ILE A 348 9.06 6.98 -12.59
CA ILE A 348 8.54 6.85 -13.96
C ILE A 348 7.44 7.88 -14.18
N ILE A 349 7.60 8.70 -15.20
CA ILE A 349 6.66 9.78 -15.52
C ILE A 349 5.79 9.44 -16.73
N GLY A 350 6.29 8.55 -17.58
CA GLY A 350 5.58 7.98 -18.70
C GLY A 350 6.39 6.88 -19.35
N TRP A 351 5.71 6.01 -20.07
CA TRP A 351 6.34 4.93 -20.82
C TRP A 351 5.49 4.53 -22.03
N ARG A 352 6.11 3.91 -23.02
CA ARG A 352 5.43 3.22 -24.13
C ARG A 352 6.10 1.90 -24.41
N SER A 353 5.33 0.97 -24.94
CA SER A 353 5.80 -0.32 -25.44
C SER A 353 5.06 -0.64 -26.73
N GLU A 354 5.79 -0.78 -27.83
CA GLU A 354 5.23 -1.12 -29.14
C GLU A 354 6.06 -2.21 -29.81
N LYS A 355 5.49 -2.88 -30.81
CA LYS A 355 6.26 -3.87 -31.60
C LYS A 355 7.44 -3.20 -32.31
N THR A 356 8.60 -3.86 -32.27
CA THR A 356 9.80 -3.40 -32.98
C THR A 356 9.54 -3.39 -34.49
N GLY A 357 9.71 -2.24 -35.11
CA GLY A 357 9.56 -2.05 -36.56
C GLY A 357 10.78 -2.54 -37.35
N ARG A 358 10.69 -2.47 -38.68
CA ARG A 358 11.84 -2.75 -39.57
C ARG A 358 12.98 -1.74 -39.40
N ASP A 359 12.61 -0.48 -39.17
CA ASP A 359 13.53 0.62 -38.87
C ASP A 359 13.48 0.90 -37.36
N ILE A 360 14.47 0.36 -36.65
CA ILE A 360 14.53 0.37 -35.19
C ILE A 360 14.71 1.79 -34.65
N SER A 361 15.65 2.55 -35.23
CA SER A 361 15.95 3.93 -34.83
C SER A 361 14.72 4.81 -35.03
N LYS A 362 14.15 4.79 -36.25
CA LYS A 362 12.97 5.60 -36.57
C LYS A 362 11.78 5.28 -35.67
N LYS A 363 11.50 4.00 -35.44
CA LYS A 363 10.37 3.59 -34.59
C LYS A 363 10.56 4.05 -33.15
N ALA A 364 11.78 3.97 -32.62
CA ALA A 364 12.10 4.47 -31.29
C ALA A 364 11.97 6.00 -31.19
N THR A 365 12.40 6.73 -32.23
CA THR A 365 12.24 8.20 -32.30
C THR A 365 10.78 8.59 -32.29
N GLU A 366 9.95 7.99 -33.16
CA GLU A 366 8.51 8.25 -33.23
C GLU A 366 7.83 7.98 -31.89
N LEU A 367 8.15 6.85 -31.26
CA LEU A 367 7.65 6.46 -29.94
C LEU A 367 8.01 7.48 -28.85
N LEU A 368 9.25 7.97 -28.86
CA LEU A 368 9.72 8.94 -27.90
C LEU A 368 9.04 10.29 -28.13
N GLU A 369 8.96 10.75 -29.37
CA GLU A 369 8.25 12.00 -29.72
C GLU A 369 6.77 11.95 -29.36
N ASP A 370 6.09 10.83 -29.61
CA ASP A 370 4.70 10.61 -29.21
C ASP A 370 4.53 10.60 -27.68
N LEU A 371 5.48 10.01 -26.96
CA LEU A 371 5.46 9.98 -25.50
C LEU A 371 5.73 11.37 -24.92
N MET A 372 6.75 12.07 -25.42
CA MET A 372 7.08 13.44 -25.00
C MET A 372 5.94 14.41 -25.28
N ARG A 373 5.28 14.30 -26.44
CA ARG A 373 4.05 15.06 -26.75
C ARG A 373 2.90 14.75 -25.79
N GLU A 374 2.65 13.48 -25.48
CA GLU A 374 1.61 13.10 -24.50
C GLU A 374 1.91 13.63 -23.10
N LEU A 375 3.20 13.64 -22.73
CA LEU A 375 3.70 14.18 -21.48
C LEU A 375 3.84 15.72 -21.52
N GLU A 376 3.52 16.39 -22.63
CA GLU A 376 3.62 17.85 -22.79
C GLU A 376 5.05 18.39 -22.54
N PHE A 377 6.07 17.60 -22.89
CA PHE A 377 7.48 17.99 -22.88
C PHE A 377 8.06 18.10 -24.29
N ASN A 378 9.16 18.84 -24.40
CA ASN A 378 9.97 18.92 -25.61
C ASN A 378 11.14 17.95 -25.53
N MET A 379 11.66 17.54 -26.69
CA MET A 379 12.86 16.69 -26.75
C MET A 379 14.07 17.32 -26.04
N ASN A 380 14.16 18.65 -25.99
CA ASN A 380 15.24 19.38 -25.30
C ASN A 380 15.17 19.28 -23.76
N ASP A 381 14.06 18.81 -23.20
CA ASP A 381 13.93 18.59 -21.75
C ASP A 381 14.63 17.28 -21.31
N ILE A 382 14.98 16.42 -22.27
CA ILE A 382 15.76 15.19 -22.05
C ILE A 382 17.22 15.56 -21.86
N SER A 383 17.72 15.33 -20.65
CA SER A 383 19.11 15.60 -20.26
C SER A 383 20.05 14.46 -20.60
N TYR A 384 19.57 13.21 -20.49
CA TYR A 384 20.37 12.05 -20.88
C TYR A 384 19.46 10.89 -21.29
N CYS A 385 19.86 10.17 -22.32
CA CYS A 385 19.16 9.02 -22.85
C CYS A 385 20.12 7.83 -22.96
N ILE A 386 19.72 6.67 -22.44
CA ILE A 386 20.45 5.42 -22.62
C ILE A 386 19.62 4.42 -23.41
N ALA A 387 20.25 3.82 -24.42
CA ALA A 387 19.68 2.70 -25.14
C ALA A 387 20.17 1.35 -24.59
N THR A 388 19.29 0.37 -24.61
CA THR A 388 19.55 -1.02 -24.23
C THR A 388 18.79 -1.99 -25.14
N GLY A 389 18.93 -3.28 -24.88
CA GLY A 389 18.39 -4.35 -25.73
C GLY A 389 19.26 -4.64 -26.94
N TYR A 390 18.71 -5.44 -27.86
CA TYR A 390 19.37 -5.89 -29.10
C TYR A 390 19.69 -4.73 -30.04
N GLY A 391 18.74 -3.80 -30.21
CA GLY A 391 18.84 -2.65 -31.11
C GLY A 391 19.63 -1.46 -30.57
N ARG A 392 20.23 -1.54 -29.38
CA ARG A 392 20.77 -0.37 -28.66
C ARG A 392 21.79 0.47 -29.42
N ASN A 393 22.61 -0.16 -30.25
CA ASN A 393 23.67 0.52 -31.02
C ASN A 393 23.13 1.22 -32.29
N ILE A 394 21.84 1.04 -32.60
CA ILE A 394 21.16 1.61 -33.77
C ILE A 394 20.31 2.83 -33.35
N ILE A 395 20.12 3.07 -32.05
CA ILE A 395 19.32 4.19 -31.53
C ILE A 395 20.17 5.45 -31.55
N ASP A 396 20.10 6.21 -32.65
CA ASP A 396 21.03 7.32 -32.93
C ASP A 396 20.88 8.52 -31.99
N PHE A 397 19.71 8.68 -31.35
CA PHE A 397 19.44 9.77 -30.42
C PHE A 397 19.84 9.44 -28.97
N ALA A 398 20.26 8.20 -28.68
CA ALA A 398 20.72 7.84 -27.34
C ALA A 398 22.13 8.38 -27.11
N ASN A 399 22.38 8.92 -25.91
CA ASN A 399 23.70 9.44 -25.54
C ASN A 399 24.72 8.32 -25.33
N ASP A 400 24.26 7.15 -24.87
CA ASP A 400 25.11 5.96 -24.72
C ASP A 400 24.25 4.68 -24.74
N ALA A 401 24.93 3.53 -24.81
CA ALA A 401 24.33 2.21 -24.82
C ALA A 401 24.81 1.36 -23.64
N VAL A 402 23.89 0.70 -22.95
CA VAL A 402 24.17 -0.20 -21.82
C VAL A 402 23.56 -1.56 -22.07
N THR A 403 24.20 -2.63 -21.57
CA THR A 403 23.67 -3.99 -21.74
C THR A 403 22.34 -4.17 -21.02
N GLU A 404 21.43 -4.91 -21.65
CA GLU A 404 20.12 -5.25 -21.08
C GLU A 404 20.23 -6.02 -19.76
N ILE A 405 21.32 -6.77 -19.55
CA ILE A 405 21.62 -7.44 -18.28
C ILE A 405 21.76 -6.41 -17.15
N THR A 406 22.58 -5.38 -17.36
CA THR A 406 22.78 -4.31 -16.38
C THR A 406 21.50 -3.51 -16.17
N CYS A 407 20.77 -3.20 -17.24
CA CYS A 407 19.54 -2.44 -17.16
C CYS A 407 18.42 -3.21 -16.43
N HIS A 408 18.15 -4.47 -16.78
CA HIS A 408 17.17 -5.28 -16.05
C HIS A 408 17.55 -5.46 -14.57
N ALA A 409 18.83 -5.66 -14.27
CA ALA A 409 19.31 -5.72 -12.88
C ALA A 409 19.02 -4.42 -12.12
N LYS A 410 19.35 -3.27 -12.72
CA LYS A 410 19.11 -1.95 -12.13
C LYS A 410 17.62 -1.68 -11.90
N GLY A 411 16.80 -1.90 -12.93
CA GLY A 411 15.36 -1.70 -12.86
C GLY A 411 14.71 -2.63 -11.83
N ALA A 412 15.06 -3.92 -11.84
CA ALA A 412 14.54 -4.90 -10.89
C ALA A 412 14.92 -4.55 -9.44
N HIS A 413 16.16 -4.13 -9.19
CA HIS A 413 16.60 -3.71 -7.85
C HIS A 413 15.92 -2.40 -7.40
N ARG A 414 15.62 -1.48 -8.33
CA ARG A 414 14.88 -0.25 -7.99
C ARG A 414 13.41 -0.52 -7.64
N PHE A 415 12.77 -1.49 -8.30
CA PHE A 415 11.43 -1.97 -7.96
C PHE A 415 11.43 -2.75 -6.63
N PHE A 416 12.43 -3.61 -6.43
CA PHE A 416 12.56 -4.50 -5.28
C PHE A 416 13.99 -4.50 -4.74
N PRO A 417 14.33 -3.63 -3.76
CA PRO A 417 15.68 -3.52 -3.21
C PRO A 417 16.22 -4.82 -2.58
N GLN A 418 15.31 -5.73 -2.19
CA GLN A 418 15.65 -7.05 -1.68
C GLN A 418 16.02 -8.07 -2.77
N ALA A 419 15.90 -7.74 -4.06
CA ALA A 419 16.18 -8.67 -5.16
C ALA A 419 17.59 -9.27 -5.06
N ARG A 420 17.68 -10.59 -5.27
CA ARG A 420 18.93 -11.36 -5.34
C ARG A 420 19.11 -12.07 -6.68
N SER A 421 18.03 -12.27 -7.41
CA SER A 421 18.05 -12.83 -8.76
C SER A 421 17.00 -12.17 -9.64
N VAL A 422 17.24 -12.15 -10.95
CA VAL A 422 16.29 -11.69 -11.96
C VAL A 422 16.14 -12.78 -13.01
N ILE A 423 14.90 -13.10 -13.36
CA ILE A 423 14.55 -13.86 -14.56
C ILE A 423 13.95 -12.84 -15.53
N ASP A 424 14.47 -12.78 -16.74
CA ASP A 424 13.91 -11.99 -17.83
C ASP A 424 13.50 -12.94 -18.96
N MET A 425 12.25 -12.87 -19.40
CA MET A 425 11.76 -13.67 -20.52
C MET A 425 11.11 -12.78 -21.57
N GLY A 426 11.89 -12.51 -22.61
CA GLY A 426 11.48 -11.77 -23.79
C GLY A 426 10.88 -12.66 -24.88
N GLY A 427 10.68 -12.08 -26.07
CA GLY A 427 10.15 -12.79 -27.22
C GLY A 427 11.14 -13.82 -27.79
N GLN A 428 12.41 -13.46 -27.97
CA GLN A 428 13.38 -14.33 -28.66
C GLN A 428 14.49 -14.89 -27.76
N ASP A 429 14.61 -14.37 -26.54
CA ASP A 429 15.61 -14.80 -25.58
C ASP A 429 15.03 -14.87 -24.16
N SER A 430 15.79 -15.50 -23.27
CA SER A 430 15.51 -15.56 -21.84
C SER A 430 16.82 -15.49 -21.07
N LYS A 431 16.79 -14.87 -19.89
CA LYS A 431 17.97 -14.56 -19.11
C LYS A 431 17.72 -14.86 -17.65
N VAL A 432 18.77 -15.31 -16.96
CA VAL A 432 18.80 -15.36 -15.51
C VAL A 432 20.04 -14.59 -15.04
N ILE A 433 19.85 -13.69 -14.10
CA ILE A 433 20.86 -12.76 -13.60
C ILE A 433 20.93 -12.95 -12.09
N ARG A 434 22.14 -13.12 -11.56
CA ARG A 434 22.39 -13.15 -10.11
C ARG A 434 22.93 -11.82 -9.65
N LEU A 435 22.35 -11.29 -8.57
CA LEU A 435 22.68 -9.99 -8.01
C LEU A 435 23.35 -10.14 -6.63
N ASP A 436 24.21 -9.19 -6.29
CA ASP A 436 24.68 -9.03 -4.91
C ASP A 436 23.68 -8.23 -4.06
N ALA A 437 24.00 -8.03 -2.78
CA ALA A 437 23.14 -7.28 -1.87
C ALA A 437 22.93 -5.80 -2.24
N SER A 438 23.82 -5.23 -3.08
CA SER A 438 23.74 -3.86 -3.59
C SER A 438 23.03 -3.75 -4.94
N GLY A 439 22.55 -4.87 -5.49
CA GLY A 439 21.88 -4.92 -6.78
C GLY A 439 22.83 -4.97 -7.98
N LYS A 440 24.15 -5.16 -7.77
CA LYS A 440 25.10 -5.31 -8.88
C LYS A 440 25.07 -6.73 -9.43
N VAL A 441 25.29 -6.85 -10.74
CA VAL A 441 25.36 -8.14 -11.44
C VAL A 441 26.61 -8.89 -11.01
N VAL A 442 26.42 -10.07 -10.41
CA VAL A 442 27.50 -10.99 -10.03
C VAL A 442 27.81 -11.94 -11.18
N ASP A 443 26.77 -12.50 -11.80
CA ASP A 443 26.88 -13.46 -12.89
C ASP A 443 25.57 -13.53 -13.66
N PHE A 444 25.59 -14.00 -14.91
CA PHE A 444 24.40 -14.14 -15.73
C PHE A 444 24.49 -15.32 -16.71
N VAL A 445 23.32 -15.80 -17.15
CA VAL A 445 23.16 -16.76 -18.24
C VAL A 445 22.04 -16.29 -19.13
N MET A 446 22.20 -16.47 -20.43
CA MET A 446 21.14 -16.23 -21.40
C MET A 446 21.00 -17.41 -22.35
N ASN A 447 19.78 -17.59 -22.85
CA ASN A 447 19.45 -18.43 -23.99
C ASN A 447 18.92 -17.52 -25.10
N ASP A 448 19.75 -17.31 -26.12
CA ASP A 448 19.54 -16.41 -27.26
C ASP A 448 19.49 -17.12 -28.62
N LYS A 449 19.99 -18.37 -28.68
CA LYS A 449 20.06 -19.16 -29.92
C LYS A 449 18.83 -20.03 -30.19
N CYS A 450 17.96 -20.21 -29.19
CA CYS A 450 16.87 -21.17 -29.25
C CYS A 450 15.55 -20.52 -28.82
N ALA A 451 14.55 -20.55 -29.71
CA ALA A 451 13.20 -20.09 -29.39
C ALA A 451 12.55 -20.91 -28.26
N ALA A 452 12.98 -22.17 -28.05
CA ALA A 452 12.48 -22.97 -26.95
C ALA A 452 12.92 -22.38 -25.61
N GLY A 453 11.94 -21.97 -24.80
CA GLY A 453 12.16 -21.26 -23.53
C GLY A 453 11.92 -19.76 -23.60
N THR A 454 11.33 -19.24 -24.68
CA THR A 454 11.07 -17.79 -24.87
C THR A 454 9.61 -17.53 -25.22
N GLY A 455 9.21 -16.26 -25.27
CA GLY A 455 7.85 -15.87 -25.69
C GLY A 455 7.47 -16.37 -27.09
N ARG A 456 8.44 -16.48 -28.01
CA ARG A 456 8.22 -16.99 -29.37
C ARG A 456 7.76 -18.44 -29.37
N PHE A 457 8.26 -19.27 -28.45
CA PHE A 457 7.76 -20.62 -28.30
C PHE A 457 6.28 -20.60 -27.90
N LEU A 458 5.90 -19.76 -26.93
CA LEU A 458 4.51 -19.63 -26.51
C LEU A 458 3.61 -19.13 -27.66
N GLU A 459 4.06 -18.15 -28.46
CA GLU A 459 3.31 -17.66 -29.62
C GLU A 459 3.07 -18.76 -30.67
N VAL A 460 4.09 -19.57 -30.98
CA VAL A 460 3.94 -20.67 -31.95
C VAL A 460 2.92 -21.68 -31.42
N MET A 461 3.05 -22.06 -30.16
CA MET A 461 2.19 -23.08 -29.55
C MET A 461 0.76 -22.59 -29.36
N SER A 462 0.57 -21.31 -29.03
CA SER A 462 -0.77 -20.72 -28.92
C SER A 462 -1.50 -20.76 -30.26
N ASN A 463 -0.79 -20.51 -31.37
CA ASN A 463 -1.36 -20.64 -32.72
C ASN A 463 -1.75 -22.09 -33.06
N VAL A 464 -0.90 -23.07 -32.70
CA VAL A 464 -1.20 -24.49 -32.91
C VAL A 464 -2.44 -24.93 -32.12
N LEU A 465 -2.56 -24.45 -30.88
CA LEU A 465 -3.71 -24.69 -30.01
C LEU A 465 -4.96 -23.85 -30.39
N GLN A 466 -4.82 -22.91 -31.33
CA GLN A 466 -5.85 -21.94 -31.70
C GLN A 466 -6.39 -21.14 -30.49
N LEU A 467 -5.49 -20.82 -29.56
CA LEU A 467 -5.77 -19.99 -28.39
C LEU A 467 -4.94 -18.71 -28.43
N ASP A 468 -5.50 -17.62 -27.92
CA ASP A 468 -4.66 -16.49 -27.53
C ASP A 468 -3.80 -16.85 -26.29
N LEU A 469 -2.69 -16.13 -26.09
CA LEU A 469 -1.75 -16.41 -24.99
C LEU A 469 -2.41 -16.32 -23.59
N GLY A 470 -3.44 -15.49 -23.43
CA GLY A 470 -4.19 -15.36 -22.19
C GLY A 470 -5.03 -16.60 -21.91
N LYS A 471 -5.80 -17.06 -22.90
CA LYS A 471 -6.59 -18.29 -22.82
C LYS A 471 -5.74 -19.53 -22.69
N MET A 472 -4.56 -19.58 -23.33
CA MET A 472 -3.59 -20.66 -23.12
C MET A 472 -3.11 -20.69 -21.66
N SER A 473 -2.87 -19.52 -21.06
CA SER A 473 -2.57 -19.41 -19.63
C SER A 473 -3.74 -19.92 -18.77
N GLU A 474 -4.97 -19.52 -19.06
CA GLU A 474 -6.18 -19.96 -18.34
C GLU A 474 -6.42 -21.47 -18.46
N ALA A 475 -6.22 -22.03 -19.65
CA ALA A 475 -6.35 -23.46 -19.90
C ALA A 475 -5.40 -24.26 -19.00
N ALA A 476 -4.14 -23.84 -18.87
CA ALA A 476 -3.19 -24.50 -18.00
C ALA A 476 -3.60 -24.52 -16.51
N PHE A 477 -4.35 -23.51 -16.03
CA PHE A 477 -4.88 -23.53 -14.65
C PHE A 477 -5.91 -24.62 -14.40
N ASN A 478 -6.66 -24.99 -15.45
CA ASN A 478 -7.72 -26.00 -15.39
C ASN A 478 -7.21 -27.41 -15.72
N SER A 479 -5.91 -27.57 -15.95
CA SER A 479 -5.29 -28.86 -16.21
C SER A 479 -5.51 -29.83 -15.05
N LYS A 480 -5.81 -31.08 -15.40
CA LYS A 480 -5.95 -32.20 -14.44
C LYS A 480 -4.68 -33.03 -14.38
N LYS A 481 -3.84 -32.98 -15.42
CA LYS A 481 -2.56 -33.67 -15.51
C LYS A 481 -1.59 -32.90 -16.40
N ILE A 482 -0.30 -32.96 -16.08
CA ILE A 482 0.73 -32.39 -16.95
C ILE A 482 1.06 -33.42 -18.04
N VAL A 483 0.78 -33.10 -19.31
CA VAL A 483 1.21 -33.92 -20.44
C VAL A 483 2.68 -33.60 -20.75
N PRO A 484 3.61 -34.56 -20.59
CA PRO A 484 5.03 -34.28 -20.81
C PRO A 484 5.29 -34.02 -22.30
N ILE A 485 5.98 -32.91 -22.59
CA ILE A 485 6.44 -32.59 -23.94
C ILE A 485 7.92 -32.91 -24.02
N SER A 486 8.24 -33.91 -24.84
CA SER A 486 9.58 -34.48 -24.97
C SER A 486 10.47 -33.67 -25.89
N SER A 487 9.89 -32.98 -26.86
CA SER A 487 10.62 -32.21 -27.87
C SER A 487 11.17 -30.91 -27.31
N MET A 488 12.50 -30.79 -27.36
CA MET A 488 13.21 -29.59 -26.95
C MET A 488 13.22 -28.49 -28.03
N CYS A 489 12.96 -28.83 -29.30
CA CYS A 489 12.92 -27.87 -30.42
C CYS A 489 11.49 -27.40 -30.67
N THR A 490 11.27 -26.09 -30.86
CA THR A 490 9.94 -25.52 -31.15
C THR A 490 9.25 -26.20 -32.33
N VAL A 491 9.99 -26.52 -33.40
CA VAL A 491 9.43 -27.17 -34.61
C VAL A 491 8.94 -28.59 -34.33
N PHE A 492 9.70 -29.35 -33.53
CA PHE A 492 9.29 -30.71 -33.16
C PHE A 492 8.20 -30.71 -32.09
N ALA A 493 8.24 -29.74 -31.17
CA ALA A 493 7.19 -29.53 -30.18
C ALA A 493 5.84 -29.21 -30.85
N GLU A 494 5.84 -28.45 -31.94
CA GLU A 494 4.62 -28.19 -32.72
C GLU A 494 4.02 -29.48 -33.30
N SER A 495 4.86 -30.33 -33.89
CA SER A 495 4.41 -31.64 -34.41
C SER A 495 3.92 -32.57 -33.28
N GLU A 496 4.60 -32.55 -32.13
CA GLU A 496 4.20 -33.32 -30.95
C GLU A 496 2.86 -32.84 -30.39
N VAL A 497 2.65 -31.53 -30.28
CA VAL A 497 1.38 -30.94 -29.84
C VAL A 497 0.23 -31.33 -30.78
N ILE A 498 0.43 -31.25 -32.10
CA ILE A 498 -0.57 -31.70 -33.08
C ILE A 498 -0.90 -33.19 -32.89
N SER A 499 0.11 -34.02 -32.64
CA SER A 499 -0.10 -35.45 -32.36
C SER A 499 -0.89 -35.69 -31.06
N LEU A 500 -0.60 -34.92 -30.01
CA LEU A 500 -1.31 -35.01 -28.71
C LEU A 500 -2.78 -34.59 -28.86
N LEU A 501 -3.06 -33.52 -29.59
CA LEU A 501 -4.43 -33.12 -29.94
C LEU A 501 -5.15 -34.24 -30.72
N GLY A 502 -4.48 -34.85 -31.71
CA GLY A 502 -5.03 -35.98 -32.46
C GLY A 502 -5.31 -37.23 -31.64
N LYS A 503 -4.61 -37.41 -30.50
CA LYS A 503 -4.84 -38.48 -29.52
C LYS A 503 -5.96 -38.16 -28.52
N GLY A 504 -6.56 -36.97 -28.61
CA GLY A 504 -7.63 -36.54 -27.72
C GLY A 504 -7.16 -36.00 -26.37
N GLU A 505 -5.88 -35.63 -26.24
CA GLU A 505 -5.41 -34.91 -25.04
C GLU A 505 -6.05 -33.52 -24.97
N SER A 506 -6.38 -33.09 -23.76
CA SER A 506 -7.06 -31.81 -23.54
C SER A 506 -6.10 -30.64 -23.78
N VAL A 507 -6.64 -29.49 -24.23
CA VAL A 507 -5.83 -28.29 -24.47
C VAL A 507 -5.27 -27.75 -23.15
N GLU A 508 -6.00 -27.94 -22.05
CA GLU A 508 -5.60 -27.63 -20.68
C GLU A 508 -4.33 -28.38 -20.28
N ASP A 509 -4.34 -29.71 -20.45
CA ASP A 509 -3.23 -30.58 -20.06
C ASP A 509 -1.98 -30.39 -20.96
N ILE A 510 -2.19 -30.15 -22.26
CA ILE A 510 -1.11 -29.80 -23.18
C ILE A 510 -0.51 -28.43 -22.81
N SER A 511 -1.35 -27.44 -22.48
CA SER A 511 -0.88 -26.10 -22.09
C SER A 511 -0.02 -26.15 -20.83
N ALA A 512 -0.42 -26.94 -19.83
CA ALA A 512 0.40 -27.17 -18.63
C ALA A 512 1.75 -27.83 -18.97
N GLY A 513 1.76 -28.82 -19.88
CA GLY A 513 2.98 -29.44 -20.40
C GLY A 513 3.94 -28.47 -21.11
N LEU A 514 3.39 -27.54 -21.88
CA LEU A 514 4.16 -26.50 -22.59
C LEU A 514 4.85 -25.54 -21.61
N PHE A 515 4.14 -25.07 -20.59
CA PHE A 515 4.74 -24.22 -19.56
C PHE A 515 5.79 -24.99 -18.74
N GLU A 516 5.53 -26.25 -18.40
CA GLU A 516 6.49 -27.09 -17.67
C GLU A 516 7.80 -27.26 -18.47
N SER A 517 7.70 -27.48 -19.78
CA SER A 517 8.87 -27.60 -20.67
C SER A 517 9.74 -26.33 -20.66
N ILE A 518 9.13 -25.15 -20.68
CA ILE A 518 9.84 -23.87 -20.56
C ILE A 518 10.43 -23.72 -19.16
N GLY A 519 9.64 -23.99 -18.12
CA GLY A 519 10.07 -23.89 -16.73
C GLY A 519 11.29 -24.76 -16.41
N LYS A 520 11.39 -25.97 -16.99
CA LYS A 520 12.57 -26.85 -16.89
C LYS A 520 13.85 -26.16 -17.39
N ARG A 521 13.78 -25.39 -18.47
CA ARG A 521 14.92 -24.66 -19.02
C ARG A 521 15.34 -23.50 -18.15
N ILE A 522 14.39 -22.68 -17.71
CA ILE A 522 14.67 -21.55 -16.81
C ILE A 522 15.25 -22.05 -15.49
N LYS A 523 14.69 -23.13 -14.91
CA LYS A 523 15.20 -23.76 -13.69
C LYS A 523 16.63 -24.28 -13.85
N ALA A 524 17.00 -24.82 -15.01
CA ALA A 524 18.37 -25.26 -15.28
C ALA A 524 19.35 -24.07 -15.27
N MET A 525 18.98 -22.96 -15.91
CA MET A 525 19.73 -21.70 -15.89
C MET A 525 19.87 -21.13 -14.47
N TYR A 526 18.76 -21.08 -13.72
CA TYR A 526 18.69 -20.62 -12.34
C TYR A 526 19.61 -21.42 -11.40
N ARG A 527 19.57 -22.76 -11.51
CA ARG A 527 20.45 -23.64 -10.72
C ARG A 527 21.91 -23.48 -11.10
N ARG A 528 22.22 -23.32 -12.39
CA ARG A 528 23.60 -23.16 -12.87
C ARG A 528 24.28 -21.94 -12.25
N LEU A 529 23.55 -20.83 -12.12
CA LEU A 529 24.06 -19.61 -11.49
C LEU A 529 24.04 -19.63 -9.97
N LYS A 530 23.47 -20.66 -9.33
CA LYS A 530 23.22 -20.67 -7.89
C LYS A 530 22.46 -19.41 -7.45
N CYS A 531 21.40 -19.10 -8.19
CA CYS A 531 20.51 -18.00 -7.87
C CYS A 531 19.79 -18.25 -6.54
N GLU A 532 19.51 -17.16 -5.82
CA GLU A 532 18.83 -17.16 -4.54
C GLU A 532 17.61 -16.23 -4.58
N PRO A 533 16.53 -16.54 -3.84
CA PRO A 533 15.43 -15.61 -3.64
C PRO A 533 15.86 -14.44 -2.75
N PRO A 534 15.15 -13.30 -2.79
CA PRO A 534 13.98 -13.01 -3.64
C PRO A 534 14.33 -12.87 -5.13
N THR A 535 13.51 -13.49 -5.99
CA THR A 535 13.70 -13.51 -7.44
C THR A 535 12.67 -12.63 -8.13
N VAL A 536 13.12 -11.68 -8.93
CA VAL A 536 12.25 -10.81 -9.73
C VAL A 536 12.03 -11.44 -11.11
N PHE A 537 10.79 -11.46 -11.60
CA PHE A 537 10.46 -11.93 -12.94
C PHE A 537 10.01 -10.76 -13.82
N THR A 538 10.70 -10.58 -14.96
CA THR A 538 10.58 -9.44 -15.87
C THR A 538 10.44 -9.91 -17.32
N GLY A 539 10.17 -8.97 -18.23
CA GLY A 539 9.90 -9.25 -19.64
C GLY A 539 8.43 -9.55 -19.92
N GLY A 540 8.04 -9.52 -21.20
CA GLY A 540 6.62 -9.64 -21.60
C GLY A 540 5.97 -10.96 -21.18
N VAL A 541 6.74 -12.04 -21.07
CA VAL A 541 6.23 -13.35 -20.64
C VAL A 541 5.83 -13.34 -19.15
N ALA A 542 6.36 -12.42 -18.34
CA ALA A 542 5.98 -12.31 -16.92
C ALA A 542 4.51 -11.89 -16.71
N ARG A 543 3.82 -11.40 -17.75
CA ARG A 543 2.37 -11.18 -17.73
C ARG A 543 1.56 -12.48 -17.79
N ASN A 544 2.16 -13.57 -18.24
CA ASN A 544 1.50 -14.87 -18.37
C ASN A 544 1.45 -15.59 -17.01
N LYS A 545 0.29 -15.55 -16.35
CA LYS A 545 0.11 -16.12 -15.00
C LYS A 545 0.38 -17.63 -14.94
N GLY A 546 0.16 -18.36 -16.02
CA GLY A 546 0.47 -19.79 -16.13
C GLY A 546 1.98 -20.04 -16.07
N MET A 547 2.76 -19.23 -16.79
CA MET A 547 4.22 -19.28 -16.70
C MET A 547 4.73 -18.87 -15.31
N VAL A 548 4.17 -17.81 -14.71
CA VAL A 548 4.50 -17.37 -13.35
C VAL A 548 4.33 -18.53 -12.36
N ARG A 549 3.12 -19.09 -12.30
CA ARG A 549 2.79 -20.20 -11.40
C ARG A 549 3.73 -21.40 -11.62
N THR A 550 3.97 -21.75 -12.88
CA THR A 550 4.85 -22.87 -13.22
C THR A 550 6.27 -22.64 -12.71
N LEU A 551 6.82 -21.42 -12.87
CA LEU A 551 8.14 -21.12 -12.34
C LEU A 551 8.16 -21.13 -10.81
N GLU A 552 7.14 -20.59 -10.14
CA GLU A 552 7.04 -20.61 -8.67
C GLU A 552 7.02 -22.03 -8.12
N GLU A 553 6.17 -22.90 -8.68
CA GLU A 553 6.09 -24.32 -8.33
C GLU A 553 7.43 -25.04 -8.57
N MET A 554 8.08 -24.75 -9.69
CA MET A 554 9.33 -25.40 -10.07
C MET A 554 10.53 -24.91 -9.25
N LEU A 555 10.58 -23.64 -8.87
CA LEU A 555 11.67 -23.06 -8.09
C LEU A 555 11.44 -23.20 -6.58
N GLY A 556 10.21 -23.45 -6.14
CA GLY A 556 9.86 -23.57 -4.72
C GLY A 556 9.88 -22.23 -3.98
N THR A 557 9.67 -21.12 -4.69
CA THR A 557 9.65 -19.76 -4.15
C THR A 557 8.66 -18.91 -4.93
N SER A 558 8.03 -17.95 -4.25
CA SER A 558 7.24 -16.92 -4.93
C SER A 558 8.15 -15.97 -5.72
N LEU A 559 7.64 -15.46 -6.83
CA LEU A 559 8.33 -14.51 -7.70
C LEU A 559 7.82 -13.09 -7.44
N LEU A 560 8.74 -12.13 -7.38
CA LEU A 560 8.42 -10.70 -7.35
C LEU A 560 8.20 -10.21 -8.78
N ILE A 561 7.05 -9.61 -9.07
CA ILE A 561 6.69 -9.17 -10.43
C ILE A 561 6.30 -7.69 -10.38
N PRO A 562 7.01 -6.81 -11.10
CA PRO A 562 6.57 -5.41 -11.25
C PRO A 562 5.21 -5.34 -11.96
N ASP A 563 4.41 -4.32 -11.68
CA ASP A 563 3.13 -4.08 -12.39
C ASP A 563 3.30 -3.85 -13.91
N VAL A 564 4.52 -3.45 -14.29
CA VAL A 564 4.95 -3.13 -15.66
C VAL A 564 6.23 -3.93 -16.01
N PRO A 565 6.16 -5.27 -16.06
CA PRO A 565 7.36 -6.11 -16.15
C PRO A 565 8.08 -6.00 -17.50
N ASP A 566 7.40 -5.52 -18.54
CA ASP A 566 7.90 -5.43 -19.91
C ASP A 566 8.90 -4.27 -20.10
N ILE A 567 8.79 -3.23 -19.28
CA ILE A 567 9.56 -1.99 -19.43
C ILE A 567 10.75 -1.92 -18.47
N VAL A 568 11.02 -2.99 -17.71
CA VAL A 568 12.02 -2.98 -16.63
C VAL A 568 13.42 -2.70 -17.17
N GLY A 569 13.77 -3.22 -18.35
CA GLY A 569 15.01 -2.90 -19.05
C GLY A 569 15.11 -1.41 -19.37
N ALA A 570 14.09 -0.83 -20.02
CA ALA A 570 14.05 0.59 -20.33
C ALA A 570 14.09 1.46 -19.06
N TYR A 571 13.40 1.07 -17.99
CA TYR A 571 13.46 1.78 -16.71
C TYR A 571 14.86 1.76 -16.11
N GLY A 572 15.52 0.60 -16.11
CA GLY A 572 16.91 0.49 -15.70
C GLY A 572 17.86 1.37 -16.51
N ALA A 573 17.67 1.45 -17.83
CA ALA A 573 18.42 2.37 -18.69
C ALA A 573 18.21 3.84 -18.29
N ALA A 574 16.96 4.25 -18.02
CA ALA A 574 16.64 5.61 -17.61
C ALA A 574 17.27 5.98 -16.26
N LEU A 575 17.34 5.04 -15.31
CA LEU A 575 18.02 5.24 -14.03
C LEU A 575 19.54 5.40 -14.19
N ILE A 576 20.17 4.63 -15.09
CA ILE A 576 21.60 4.76 -15.38
C ILE A 576 21.87 6.10 -16.09
N ALA A 577 20.95 6.55 -16.94
CA ALA A 577 21.03 7.85 -17.60
C ALA A 577 21.08 9.00 -16.58
N MET A 578 20.24 8.92 -15.54
CA MET A 578 20.25 9.84 -14.41
C MET A 578 21.58 9.84 -13.66
N GLU A 579 22.11 8.66 -13.32
CA GLU A 579 23.38 8.53 -12.59
C GLU A 579 24.57 9.10 -13.36
N ARG A 580 24.62 8.89 -14.68
CA ARG A 580 25.71 9.42 -15.52
C ARG A 580 25.68 10.93 -15.67
N MET A 581 24.50 11.53 -15.71
CA MET A 581 24.38 12.98 -15.72
C MET A 581 24.88 13.58 -14.41
N GLU A 582 24.53 12.98 -13.26
CA GLU A 582 25.04 13.40 -11.95
C GLU A 582 26.56 13.28 -11.84
N GLU A 583 27.16 12.24 -12.40
CA GLU A 583 28.62 12.08 -12.45
C GLU A 583 29.26 13.16 -13.33
N SER A 584 28.66 13.51 -14.47
CA SER A 584 29.18 14.53 -15.39
C SER A 584 29.13 15.97 -14.83
N GLU A 585 28.23 16.24 -13.87
CA GLU A 585 28.10 17.55 -13.23
C GLU A 585 29.00 17.73 -12.00
N ARG A 586 29.63 16.64 -11.53
CA ARG A 586 30.57 16.67 -10.39
C ARG A 586 32.02 16.94 -10.82
N PHE A 587 32.31 16.97 -12.11
CA PHE A 587 33.61 17.29 -12.72
C PHE A 587 33.49 18.55 -13.59
#